data_AF-A0A9R1VDX7-F1
#
_entry.id   AF-A0A9R1VDX7-F1
#
_cell.length_a   1.000
_cell.length_b   1.000
_cell.length_c   1.000
_cell.angle_alpha   90.00
_cell.angle_beta   90.00
_cell.angle_gamma   90.00
#
_symmetry.space_group_name_H-M   'P 1'
#
loop_
_entity.id
_entity.type
_entity.pdbx_description
1 polymer ?
#
loop_
_entity_poly.entity_id
_entity_poly.type
_entity_poly.pdbx_seq_one_letter_code
_entity_poly.pdbx_strand_id
1 'polypeptide(L)'
;MLCQHEAERLDVWAMYVPLLGSKEIITPWKPKINPKKWIEHARTTFVVDPRIAFSLGARFPTNSPLKMELTHLVQADILEIRTIPEALPYFVTPKAVDEDSPLLQQLTH
;
A
#
# COMPACT_ATOMS: atom_id res chain seq x y z
N MET A 1 6.38 -9.78 9.80
CA MET A 1 5.22 -9.43 8.97
C MET A 1 5.55 -9.49 7.48
N LEU A 2 6.47 -8.66 6.99
CA LEU A 2 6.81 -8.60 5.55
C LEU A 2 7.36 -9.93 5.00
N CYS A 3 8.34 -10.55 5.69
CA CYS A 3 8.89 -11.85 5.28
C CYS A 3 7.84 -12.97 5.25
N GLN A 4 6.93 -12.97 6.21
CA GLN A 4 5.86 -13.97 6.27
C GLN A 4 4.87 -13.78 5.12
N HIS A 5 4.43 -12.54 4.88
CA HIS A 5 3.57 -12.23 3.73
C HIS A 5 4.25 -12.57 2.39
N GLU A 6 5.57 -12.36 2.29
CA GLU A 6 6.36 -12.73 1.12
C GLU A 6 6.39 -14.25 0.92
N ALA A 7 6.65 -15.02 1.98
CA ALA A 7 6.66 -16.48 1.95
C ALA A 7 5.30 -17.01 1.49
N GLU A 8 4.20 -16.52 2.06
CA GLU A 8 2.85 -16.91 1.65
C GLU A 8 2.52 -16.55 0.20
N ARG A 9 2.94 -15.36 -0.25
CA ARG A 9 2.74 -14.96 -1.65
C ARG A 9 3.50 -15.90 -2.59
N LEU A 10 4.72 -16.28 -2.23
CA LEU A 10 5.54 -17.22 -3.00
C LEU A 10 4.96 -18.64 -2.95
N ASP A 11 4.43 -19.07 -1.81
CA ASP A 11 3.74 -20.37 -1.68
C ASP A 11 2.50 -20.42 -2.57
N VAL A 12 1.65 -19.39 -2.54
CA VAL A 12 0.48 -19.29 -3.43
C VAL A 12 0.91 -19.27 -4.89
N TRP A 13 1.97 -18.54 -5.22
CA TRP A 13 2.51 -18.47 -6.59
C TRP A 13 3.03 -19.83 -7.06
N ALA A 14 3.75 -20.55 -6.21
CA ALA A 14 4.26 -21.90 -6.49
C ALA A 14 3.13 -22.94 -6.58
N MET A 15 2.09 -22.83 -5.75
CA MET A 15 0.92 -23.71 -5.77
C MET A 15 0.01 -23.50 -6.99
N TYR A 16 0.16 -22.39 -7.71
CA TYR A 16 -0.57 -22.15 -8.98
C TYR A 16 0.02 -22.95 -10.16
N VAL A 17 1.17 -23.62 -9.96
CA VAL A 17 1.64 -24.70 -10.84
C VAL A 17 0.88 -25.98 -10.44
N PRO A 18 0.18 -26.67 -11.36
CA PRO A 18 -0.75 -27.74 -11.01
C PRO A 18 0.00 -28.98 -10.51
N LEU A 19 0.32 -29.02 -9.22
CA LEU A 19 0.63 -30.24 -8.50
C LEU A 19 -0.65 -30.75 -7.86
N LEU A 20 -1.40 -31.49 -8.69
CA LEU A 20 -2.25 -32.59 -8.23
C LEU A 20 -1.54 -33.35 -7.11
N GLY A 21 -1.98 -33.24 -5.87
CA GLY A 21 -1.77 -34.34 -4.90
C GLY A 21 -1.46 -33.98 -3.45
N SER A 22 -1.00 -32.76 -3.12
CA SER A 22 -0.73 -32.43 -1.71
C SER A 22 -1.88 -31.65 -1.08
N LYS A 23 -2.67 -32.33 -0.26
CA LYS A 23 -3.75 -31.77 0.58
C LYS A 23 -3.23 -31.03 1.82
N GLU A 24 -2.03 -30.49 1.80
CA GLU A 24 -1.61 -29.55 2.85
C GLU A 24 -2.16 -28.18 2.49
N ILE A 25 -3.39 -27.92 2.96
CA ILE A 25 -3.98 -26.59 2.96
C ILE A 25 -3.06 -25.72 3.81
N ILE A 26 -2.16 -24.97 3.15
CA ILE A 26 -1.42 -23.89 3.81
C ILE A 26 -2.49 -22.95 4.34
N THR A 27 -2.67 -22.96 5.65
CA THR A 27 -3.64 -22.08 6.31
C THR A 27 -3.08 -20.67 6.18
N PRO A 28 -3.77 -19.76 5.46
CA PRO A 28 -3.26 -18.41 5.29
C PRO A 28 -3.14 -17.78 6.68
N TRP A 29 -1.92 -17.39 7.05
CA TRP A 29 -1.66 -16.58 8.22
C TRP A 29 -2.37 -15.26 8.00
N LYS A 30 -3.48 -15.10 8.70
CA LYS A 30 -4.17 -13.82 8.81
C LYS A 30 -3.67 -13.16 10.08
N PRO A 31 -2.63 -12.32 10.02
CA PRO A 31 -2.22 -11.61 11.21
C PRO A 31 -3.36 -10.68 11.61
N LYS A 32 -3.97 -10.95 12.77
CA LYS A 32 -4.95 -10.05 13.41
C LYS A 32 -4.21 -8.82 13.94
N ILE A 33 -3.77 -7.97 13.02
CA ILE A 33 -3.10 -6.71 13.33
C ILE A 33 -4.19 -5.68 13.58
N ASN A 34 -4.17 -5.10 14.77
CA ASN A 34 -5.03 -3.98 15.13
C ASN A 34 -4.78 -2.79 14.17
N PRO A 35 -5.83 -2.07 13.71
CA PRO A 35 -5.66 -0.85 12.91
C PRO A 35 -4.63 0.14 13.48
N LYS A 36 -4.52 0.30 14.81
CA LYS A 36 -3.51 1.17 15.42
C LYS A 36 -2.07 0.74 15.12
N LYS A 37 -1.81 -0.58 15.11
CA LYS A 37 -0.48 -1.12 14.77
C LYS A 37 -0.13 -0.89 13.31
N TRP A 38 -1.12 -0.90 12.41
CA TRP A 38 -0.89 -0.56 10.99
C TRP A 38 -0.40 0.87 10.82
N ILE A 39 -0.99 1.81 11.57
CA ILE A 39 -0.57 3.22 11.59
C ILE A 39 0.87 3.34 12.12
N GLU A 40 1.18 2.69 13.25
CA GLU A 40 2.54 2.69 13.82
C GLU A 40 3.58 2.13 12.85
N HIS A 41 3.26 1.02 12.17
CA HIS A 41 4.14 0.43 11.16
C HIS A 41 4.35 1.38 9.97
N ALA A 42 3.29 2.04 9.47
CA ALA A 42 3.39 3.02 8.40
C ALA A 42 4.34 4.17 8.76
N ARG A 43 4.18 4.75 9.96
CA ARG A 43 5.05 5.82 10.45
C ARG A 43 6.49 5.36 10.59
N THR A 44 6.69 4.20 11.20
CA THR A 44 8.04 3.65 11.44
C THR A 44 8.76 3.40 10.12
N THR A 45 8.10 2.77 9.15
CA THR A 45 8.74 2.51 7.84
C THR A 45 8.96 3.80 7.06
N PHE A 46 8.07 4.78 7.16
CA PHE A 46 8.22 6.06 6.46
C PHE A 46 9.42 6.86 6.99
N VAL A 47 9.66 6.85 8.30
CA VAL A 47 10.86 7.47 8.91
C VAL A 47 12.15 6.76 8.48
N VAL A 48 12.11 5.44 8.28
CA VAL A 48 13.28 4.67 7.84
C VAL A 48 13.58 4.92 6.35
N ASP A 49 12.58 4.69 5.50
CA ASP A 49 12.63 4.97 4.06
C ASP A 49 11.19 4.98 3.50
N PRO A 50 10.70 6.11 2.94
CA PRO A 50 9.37 6.21 2.34
C PRO A 50 9.05 5.11 1.31
N ARG A 51 10.06 4.60 0.57
CA ARG A 51 9.87 3.52 -0.42
C ARG A 51 9.42 2.21 0.23
N ILE A 52 9.91 1.94 1.44
CA ILE A 52 9.48 0.77 2.22
C ILE A 52 8.03 0.96 2.69
N ALA A 53 7.68 2.18 3.09
CA ALA A 53 6.31 2.52 3.48
C ALA A 53 5.32 2.37 2.31
N PHE A 54 5.68 2.82 1.11
CA PHE A 54 4.85 2.62 -0.08
C PHE A 54 4.76 1.15 -0.49
N SER A 55 5.87 0.41 -0.38
CA SER A 55 5.88 -1.05 -0.58
C SER A 55 4.94 -1.77 0.40
N LEU A 56 4.84 -1.29 1.64
CA LEU A 56 3.88 -1.80 2.62
C LEU A 56 2.43 -1.53 2.18
N GLY A 57 2.13 -0.31 1.72
CA GLY A 57 0.81 0.03 1.17
C GLY A 57 0.43 -0.81 -0.05
N ALA A 58 1.38 -1.05 -0.96
CA ALA A 58 1.18 -1.88 -2.16
C ALA A 58 0.90 -3.36 -1.82
N ARG A 59 1.53 -3.89 -0.77
CA ARG A 59 1.31 -5.28 -0.29
C ARG A 59 -0.04 -5.47 0.40
N PHE A 60 -0.57 -4.42 1.02
CA PHE A 60 -1.84 -4.47 1.76
C PHE A 60 -2.85 -3.42 1.27
N PRO A 61 -3.28 -3.48 0.00
CA PRO A 61 -4.06 -2.42 -0.64
C PRO A 61 -5.47 -2.25 -0.05
N THR A 62 -6.01 -3.30 0.57
CA THR A 62 -7.34 -3.29 1.22
C THR A 62 -7.32 -2.70 2.63
N ASN A 63 -6.14 -2.37 3.16
CA ASN A 63 -6.01 -1.82 4.50
C ASN A 63 -6.24 -0.30 4.50
N SER A 64 -7.47 0.12 4.78
CA SER A 64 -7.86 1.53 4.81
C SER A 64 -7.05 2.37 5.83
N PRO A 65 -6.87 1.95 7.10
CA PRO A 65 -6.05 2.69 8.07
C PRO A 65 -4.61 2.95 7.59
N LEU A 66 -3.98 1.93 7.01
CA LEU A 66 -2.65 2.05 6.42
C LEU A 66 -2.64 3.06 5.27
N LYS A 67 -3.59 2.95 4.33
CA LYS A 67 -3.69 3.84 3.18
C LYS A 67 -3.90 5.30 3.60
N MET A 68 -4.79 5.55 4.56
CA MET A 68 -5.05 6.89 5.07
C MET A 68 -3.82 7.51 5.72
N GLU A 69 -3.10 6.74 6.55
CA GLU A 69 -1.89 7.24 7.19
C GLU A 69 -0.79 7.56 6.17
N LEU A 70 -0.59 6.70 5.17
CA LEU A 70 0.37 6.95 4.09
C LEU A 70 -0.01 8.19 3.28
N THR A 71 -1.29 8.39 2.94
CA THR A 71 -1.75 9.63 2.29
C THR A 71 -1.45 10.87 3.13
N HIS A 72 -1.68 10.82 4.44
CA HIS A 72 -1.39 11.93 5.34
C HIS A 72 0.11 12.26 5.39
N LEU A 73 0.97 11.25 5.57
CA LEU A 73 2.43 11.42 5.56
C LEU A 73 2.92 11.98 4.21
N VAL A 74 2.33 11.51 3.11
CA VAL A 74 2.66 12.00 1.76
C VAL A 74 2.34 13.48 1.61
N GLN A 75 1.17 13.91 2.07
CA GLN A 75 0.77 15.31 1.99
C GLN A 75 1.65 16.22 2.85
N ALA A 76 2.08 15.73 4.02
CA ALA A 76 2.96 16.49 4.93
C ALA A 76 4.36 16.71 4.32
N ASP A 77 4.92 15.72 3.62
CA ASP A 77 6.31 15.73 3.16
C ASP A 77 6.45 15.74 1.62
N ILE A 78 5.41 16.18 0.89
CA ILE A 78 5.25 16.00 -0.56
C ILE A 78 6.46 16.47 -1.39
N LEU A 79 7.13 17.55 -0.97
CA LEU A 79 8.27 18.12 -1.71
C LEU A 79 9.47 17.17 -1.77
N GLU A 80 9.68 16.38 -0.71
CA GLU A 80 10.78 15.44 -0.58
C GLU A 80 10.47 14.14 -1.33
N ILE A 81 9.20 13.70 -1.32
CA ILE A 81 8.81 12.38 -1.83
C ILE A 81 8.23 12.39 -3.25
N ARG A 82 7.92 13.55 -3.85
CA ARG A 82 7.34 13.63 -5.21
C ARG A 82 8.20 13.02 -6.32
N THR A 83 9.49 12.77 -6.03
CA THR A 83 10.41 12.08 -6.95
C THR A 83 10.30 10.55 -6.89
N ILE A 84 9.56 10.02 -5.90
CA ILE A 84 9.33 8.58 -5.70
C ILE A 84 8.05 8.19 -6.47
N PRO A 85 8.13 7.34 -7.50
CA PRO A 85 6.97 7.02 -8.33
C PRO A 85 5.85 6.33 -7.55
N GLU A 86 6.18 5.54 -6.53
CA GLU A 86 5.21 4.87 -5.66
C GLU A 86 4.41 5.85 -4.78
N ALA A 87 4.86 7.10 -4.63
CA ALA A 87 4.13 8.15 -3.92
C ALA A 87 2.98 8.73 -4.76
N LEU A 88 3.07 8.69 -6.10
CA LEU A 88 2.11 9.31 -7.01
C LEU A 88 0.64 8.96 -6.71
N PRO A 89 0.27 7.68 -6.46
CA PRO A 89 -1.13 7.33 -6.19
C PRO A 89 -1.70 7.96 -4.91
N TYR A 90 -0.86 8.49 -4.03
CA TYR A 90 -1.27 9.09 -2.76
C TYR A 90 -1.54 10.60 -2.87
N PHE A 91 -1.02 11.29 -3.88
CA PHE A 91 -1.25 12.74 -4.08
C PHE A 91 -1.82 13.10 -5.45
N VAL A 92 -1.65 12.26 -6.48
CA VAL A 92 -2.28 12.41 -7.80
C VAL A 92 -3.62 11.68 -7.76
N THR A 93 -4.65 12.36 -7.27
CA THR A 93 -6.03 11.85 -7.29
C THR A 93 -6.85 12.58 -8.34
N PRO A 94 -7.93 11.98 -8.89
CA PRO A 94 -8.83 12.68 -9.81
C PRO A 94 -9.28 14.03 -9.25
N LYS A 95 -9.63 14.06 -7.96
CA LYS A 95 -9.99 15.29 -7.26
C LYS A 95 -8.87 16.33 -7.24
N ALA A 96 -7.64 15.94 -6.89
CA ALA A 96 -6.51 16.86 -6.90
C ALA A 96 -6.21 17.40 -8.31
N VAL A 97 -6.34 16.55 -9.33
CA VAL A 97 -6.16 16.93 -10.74
C VAL A 97 -7.23 17.92 -11.20
N ASP A 98 -8.49 17.72 -10.79
CA ASP A 98 -9.57 18.68 -11.06
C ASP A 98 -9.34 20.01 -10.33
N GLU A 99 -8.85 19.99 -9.09
CA GLU A 99 -8.51 21.19 -8.32
C GLU A 99 -7.32 21.97 -8.91
N ASP A 100 -6.33 21.26 -9.46
CA ASP A 100 -5.11 21.84 -10.03
C ASP A 100 -5.27 22.31 -11.49
N SER A 101 -6.29 21.82 -12.21
CA SER A 101 -6.50 22.12 -13.63
C SER A 101 -7.74 23.00 -13.85
N PRO A 102 -7.56 24.31 -14.15
CA PRO A 102 -8.70 25.21 -14.39
C PRO A 102 -9.52 24.81 -15.63
N LEU A 103 -8.93 24.06 -16.57
CA LEU A 103 -9.63 23.54 -17.74
C LEU A 103 -10.58 22.39 -17.35
N LEU A 104 -10.17 21.50 -16.45
CA LEU A 104 -11.00 20.37 -16.01
C LEU A 104 -12.19 20.85 -15.18
N GLN A 105 -12.03 21.95 -14.43
CA GLN A 105 -13.12 22.58 -13.68
C GLN A 105 -14.28 23.07 -14.56
N GLN A 106 -14.07 23.25 -15.87
CA GLN A 106 -15.11 23.68 -16.80
C GLN A 106 -16.00 22.53 -17.28
N LEU A 107 -15.59 21.28 -17.05
CA LEU A 107 -16.38 20.11 -17.41
C LEU A 107 -17.51 19.96 -16.37
N THR A 108 -18.76 20.03 -16.81
CA THR A 108 -19.93 19.82 -15.94
C THR A 108 -19.96 18.38 -15.42
N HIS A 109 -20.01 18.21 -14.10
CA HIS A 109 -20.08 16.91 -13.40
C HIS A 109 -21.41 16.17 -13.59
#